data_AF-A0AB74JCG8-F1
#
_entry.id   AF-A0AB74JCG8-F1
#
_cell.length_a   1.000
_cell.length_b   1.000
_cell.length_c   1.000
_cell.angle_alpha   90.00
_cell.angle_beta   90.00
_cell.angle_gamma   90.00
#
_symmetry.space_group_name_H-M   'P 1'
#
loop_
_entity.id
_entity.type
_entity.pdbx_description
1 polymer ?
#
loop_
_entity_poly.entity_id
_entity_poly.type
_entity_poly.pdbx_seq_one_letter_code
_entity_poly.pdbx_strand_id
1 'polypeptide(L)'
;MHRWVTNMAKPPTDPRLQRCLTRLEHLFASWEGCNGKPDNHRKDDTEALFEDAYILPTKIFSLERKEQDIKNKLAKLEEVLGSIEERMDEINLSDPQYSALHQEREVALEDKLGESEEILESIQARMDVFLLDDTRNYALHHEREIAVEEQQCLSEEHSSVLAEMAKSKKTSDKAMESNMEILGERHELEWFGRILDHIEPS
;
A
#
# COMPACT_ATOMS: atom_id res chain seq x y z
N MET A 1 -11.21 -75.94 36.03
CA MET A 1 -10.06 -75.01 35.88
C MET A 1 -10.59 -73.73 35.23
N HIS A 2 -11.04 -72.74 36.01
CA HIS A 2 -11.47 -71.45 35.47
C HIS A 2 -10.45 -70.38 35.86
N ARG A 3 -9.73 -69.90 34.84
CA ARG A 3 -8.76 -68.81 34.89
C ARG A 3 -9.55 -67.50 34.80
N TRP A 4 -9.66 -66.76 35.90
CA TRP A 4 -10.10 -65.37 35.86
C TRP A 4 -8.92 -64.51 35.42
N VAL A 5 -8.94 -64.09 34.15
CA VAL A 5 -8.09 -62.98 33.69
C VAL A 5 -8.84 -61.71 34.05
N THR A 6 -8.38 -61.00 35.07
CA THR A 6 -8.79 -59.62 35.32
C THR A 6 -8.22 -58.75 34.20
N ASN A 7 -9.01 -58.58 33.14
CA ASN A 7 -8.82 -57.47 32.22
C ASN A 7 -9.16 -56.19 32.98
N MET A 8 -8.18 -55.61 33.67
CA MET A 8 -8.25 -54.23 34.14
C MET A 8 -8.16 -53.33 32.91
N ALA A 9 -9.25 -53.22 32.16
CA ALA A 9 -9.40 -52.17 31.17
C ALA A 9 -9.23 -50.84 31.91
N LYS A 10 -8.26 -50.01 31.48
CA LYS A 10 -8.14 -48.64 31.99
C LYS A 10 -9.52 -47.98 31.91
N PRO A 11 -10.02 -47.37 33.00
CA PRO A 11 -11.31 -46.68 32.94
C PRO A 11 -11.27 -45.64 31.81
N PRO A 12 -12.36 -45.45 31.06
CA PRO A 12 -12.40 -44.45 30.00
C PRO A 12 -12.05 -43.10 30.62
N THR A 13 -10.94 -42.53 30.18
CA THR A 13 -10.43 -41.29 30.74
C THR A 13 -11.39 -40.17 30.37
N ASP A 14 -12.01 -39.55 31.37
CA ASP A 14 -12.92 -38.42 31.16
C ASP A 14 -12.18 -37.30 30.38
N PRO A 15 -12.63 -36.94 29.17
CA PRO A 15 -12.00 -35.89 28.37
C PRO A 15 -11.95 -34.52 29.07
N ARG A 16 -12.81 -34.27 30.05
CA ARG A 16 -12.73 -33.06 30.90
C ARG A 16 -11.58 -33.17 31.88
N LEU A 17 -11.45 -34.30 32.57
CA LEU A 17 -10.36 -34.54 33.51
C LEU A 17 -8.99 -34.50 32.82
N GLN A 18 -8.88 -35.09 31.62
CA GLN A 18 -7.66 -35.01 30.81
C GLN A 18 -7.29 -33.57 30.48
N ARG A 19 -8.25 -32.75 30.04
CA ARG A 19 -8.02 -31.34 29.79
C ARG A 19 -7.56 -30.58 31.04
N CYS A 20 -8.15 -30.87 32.20
CA CYS A 20 -7.74 -30.27 33.47
C CYS A 20 -6.29 -30.65 33.84
N LEU A 21 -5.94 -31.93 33.72
CA LEU A 21 -4.59 -32.42 34.02
C LEU A 21 -3.55 -31.79 33.08
N THR A 22 -3.80 -31.81 31.77
CA THR A 22 -2.90 -31.18 30.79
C THR A 22 -2.72 -29.68 31.04
N ARG A 23 -3.79 -28.96 31.42
CA ARG A 23 -3.69 -27.55 31.77
C ARG A 23 -2.85 -27.31 33.02
N LEU A 24 -3.02 -28.14 34.06
CA LEU A 24 -2.21 -28.03 35.28
C LEU A 24 -0.74 -28.36 35.02
N GLU A 25 -0.44 -29.40 34.24
CA GLU A 25 0.92 -29.76 33.83
C GLU A 25 1.59 -28.58 33.09
N HIS A 26 0.86 -27.92 32.19
CA HIS A 26 1.35 -26.74 31.49
C HIS A 26 1.63 -25.57 32.44
N LEU A 27 0.72 -25.27 33.37
CA LEU A 27 0.89 -24.20 34.36
C LEU A 27 2.09 -24.45 35.29
N PHE A 28 2.27 -25.69 35.77
CA PHE A 28 3.44 -26.06 36.57
C PHE A 28 4.74 -25.88 35.79
N ALA A 29 4.82 -26.39 34.56
CA ALA A 29 6.00 -26.26 33.73
C ALA A 29 6.35 -24.80 33.43
N SER A 30 5.33 -23.97 33.12
CA SER A 30 5.52 -22.53 32.90
C SER A 30 5.91 -21.79 34.19
N TRP A 31 5.36 -22.18 35.34
CA TRP A 31 5.70 -21.62 36.66
C TRP A 31 7.15 -21.91 37.05
N GLU A 32 7.61 -23.15 36.87
CA GLU A 32 9.01 -23.53 37.07
C GLU A 32 9.92 -22.79 36.08
N GLY A 33 9.53 -22.73 34.80
CA GLY A 33 10.26 -22.04 33.75
C GLY A 33 10.44 -20.54 34.01
N CYS A 34 9.50 -19.90 34.70
CA CYS A 34 9.59 -18.49 35.10
C CYS A 34 10.16 -18.27 36.51
N ASN A 35 10.67 -19.33 37.17
CA ASN A 35 11.19 -19.32 38.54
C ASN A 35 10.18 -18.79 39.58
N GLY A 36 8.91 -19.14 39.41
CA GLY A 36 7.82 -18.70 40.28
C GLY A 36 7.54 -17.19 40.22
N LYS A 37 8.00 -16.52 39.16
CA LYS A 37 7.75 -15.10 38.93
C LYS A 37 7.03 -14.94 37.59
N PRO A 38 5.69 -14.78 37.60
CA PRO A 38 4.91 -14.61 36.38
C PRO A 38 5.44 -13.53 35.43
N ASP A 39 6.02 -12.44 35.94
CA ASP A 39 6.63 -11.37 35.12
C ASP A 39 7.80 -11.85 34.23
N ASN A 40 8.47 -12.95 34.61
CA ASN A 40 9.53 -13.54 33.80
C ASN A 40 8.99 -14.43 32.68
N HIS A 41 7.72 -14.81 32.72
CA HIS A 41 7.10 -15.66 31.70
C HIS A 41 7.13 -14.94 30.35
N ARG A 42 7.82 -15.55 29.38
CA ARG A 42 7.97 -15.03 28.00
C ARG A 42 8.43 -13.57 27.96
N LYS A 43 9.33 -13.20 28.87
CA LYS A 43 9.84 -11.83 28.97
C LYS A 43 10.49 -11.35 27.67
N ASP A 44 11.29 -12.20 27.04
CA ASP A 44 11.97 -11.89 25.78
C ASP A 44 10.97 -11.62 24.64
N ASP A 45 9.87 -12.39 24.59
CA ASP A 45 8.79 -12.16 23.62
C ASP A 45 8.13 -10.80 23.84
N THR A 46 7.85 -10.42 25.09
CA THR A 46 7.24 -9.11 25.39
C THR A 46 8.17 -7.94 25.11
N GLU A 47 9.48 -8.10 25.32
CA GLU A 47 10.46 -7.05 25.00
C GLU A 47 10.52 -6.80 23.49
N ALA A 48 10.54 -7.87 22.69
CA ALA A 48 10.51 -7.79 21.23
C ALA A 48 9.22 -7.12 20.72
N LEU A 49 8.07 -7.47 21.30
CA LEU A 49 6.78 -6.84 20.98
C LEU A 49 6.72 -5.37 21.38
N PHE A 50 7.44 -4.98 22.45
CA PHE A 50 7.52 -3.59 22.90
C PHE A 50 8.29 -2.71 21.92
N GLU A 51 9.44 -3.17 21.42
CA GLU A 51 10.22 -2.48 20.39
C GLU A 51 9.37 -2.27 19.12
N ASP A 52 8.66 -3.32 18.68
CA ASP A 52 7.72 -3.23 17.57
C ASP A 52 6.60 -2.21 17.83
N ALA A 53 6.06 -2.16 19.06
CA ALA A 53 5.00 -1.23 19.46
C ALA A 53 5.43 0.24 19.47
N TYR A 54 6.72 0.54 19.65
CA TYR A 54 7.25 1.91 19.52
C TYR A 54 7.59 2.28 18.07
N ILE A 55 8.11 1.33 17.30
CA ILE A 55 8.57 1.58 15.93
C ILE A 55 7.40 1.63 14.93
N LEU A 56 6.44 0.72 15.05
CA LEU A 56 5.34 0.58 14.08
C LEU A 56 4.44 1.83 13.99
N PRO A 57 4.02 2.49 15.10
CA PRO A 57 3.23 3.71 15.01
C PRO A 57 3.96 4.84 14.29
N THR A 58 5.25 5.00 14.57
CA THR A 58 6.10 6.01 13.92
C THR A 58 6.24 5.73 12.42
N LYS A 59 6.39 4.46 12.05
CA LYS A 59 6.43 4.02 10.65
C LYS A 59 5.09 4.28 9.95
N ILE A 60 3.97 3.93 10.57
CA ILE A 60 2.62 4.17 10.02
C ILE A 60 2.40 5.66 9.78
N PHE A 61 2.68 6.50 10.77
CA PHE A 61 2.53 7.96 10.64
C PHE A 61 3.39 8.54 9.50
N SER A 62 4.62 8.03 9.35
CA SER A 62 5.51 8.44 8.27
C SER A 62 4.97 8.03 6.90
N LEU A 63 4.35 6.85 6.80
CA LEU A 63 3.72 6.36 5.58
C LEU A 63 2.44 7.14 5.25
N GLU A 64 1.60 7.48 6.23
CA GLU A 64 0.40 8.32 6.05
C GLU A 64 0.78 9.70 5.49
N ARG A 65 1.86 10.30 6.01
CA ARG A 65 2.37 11.56 5.47
C ARG A 65 2.80 11.43 4.00
N LYS A 66 3.49 10.34 3.65
CA LYS A 66 3.91 10.06 2.26
C LYS A 66 2.71 9.83 1.36
N GLU A 67 1.72 9.05 1.80
CA GLU A 67 0.47 8.81 1.08
C GLU A 67 -0.21 10.14 0.75
N GLN A 68 -0.31 11.05 1.73
CA GLN A 68 -0.93 12.35 1.51
C GLN A 68 -0.12 13.23 0.54
N ASP A 69 1.20 13.20 0.60
CA ASP A 69 2.07 13.93 -0.34
C ASP A 69 1.88 13.41 -1.78
N ILE A 70 1.84 12.09 -1.96
CA ILE A 70 1.62 11.46 -3.27
C ILE A 70 0.23 11.81 -3.82
N LYS A 71 -0.83 11.74 -2.98
CA LYS A 71 -2.19 12.16 -3.38
C LYS A 71 -2.22 13.61 -3.85
N ASN A 72 -1.52 14.51 -3.15
CA ASN A 72 -1.45 15.91 -3.54
C ASN A 72 -0.71 16.10 -4.87
N LYS A 73 0.34 15.33 -5.14
CA LYS A 73 1.07 15.36 -6.42
C LYS A 73 0.23 14.81 -7.57
N LEU A 74 -0.47 13.69 -7.36
CA LEU A 74 -1.38 13.11 -8.34
C LEU A 74 -2.50 14.08 -8.71
N ALA A 75 -3.13 14.72 -7.73
CA ALA A 75 -4.19 15.71 -7.99
C ALA A 75 -3.70 16.90 -8.84
N LYS A 76 -2.47 17.37 -8.61
CA LYS A 76 -1.86 18.43 -9.43
C LYS A 76 -1.54 17.97 -10.85
N LEU A 77 -1.05 16.74 -11.00
CA LEU A 77 -0.78 16.17 -12.32
C LEU A 77 -2.06 15.92 -13.12
N GLU A 78 -3.15 15.53 -12.47
CA GLU A 78 -4.46 15.42 -13.11
C GLU A 78 -4.95 16.77 -13.65
N GLU A 79 -4.75 17.85 -12.89
CA GLU A 79 -5.05 19.22 -13.35
C GLU A 79 -4.18 19.62 -14.56
N VAL A 80 -2.88 19.34 -14.51
CA VAL A 80 -1.95 19.63 -15.62
C VAL A 80 -2.31 18.83 -16.87
N LEU A 81 -2.59 17.53 -16.74
CA LEU A 81 -3.00 16.68 -17.84
C LEU A 81 -4.31 17.17 -18.48
N GLY A 82 -5.30 17.55 -17.66
CA GLY A 82 -6.54 18.15 -18.15
C GLY A 82 -6.30 19.43 -18.95
N SER A 83 -5.43 20.31 -18.45
CA SER A 83 -5.06 21.54 -19.17
C SER A 83 -4.33 21.27 -20.48
N ILE A 84 -3.48 20.25 -20.53
CA ILE A 84 -2.79 19.83 -21.75
C ILE A 84 -3.78 19.27 -22.77
N GLU A 85 -4.72 18.43 -22.34
CA GLU A 85 -5.76 17.87 -23.20
C GLU A 85 -6.67 18.96 -23.78
N GLU A 86 -7.09 19.96 -22.99
CA GLU A 86 -7.84 21.12 -23.48
C GLU A 86 -7.05 21.89 -24.57
N ARG A 87 -5.76 22.16 -24.33
CA ARG A 87 -4.88 22.84 -25.30
C ARG A 87 -4.67 22.03 -26.59
N MET A 88 -4.66 20.70 -26.51
CA MET A 88 -4.53 19.83 -27.68
C MET A 88 -5.81 19.79 -28.52
N ASP A 89 -6.98 19.77 -27.87
CA ASP A 89 -8.28 19.82 -28.56
C ASP A 89 -8.46 21.13 -29.33
N GLU A 90 -7.94 22.25 -28.82
CA GLU A 90 -7.93 23.54 -29.53
C GLU A 90 -7.10 23.48 -30.83
N ILE A 91 -6.00 22.73 -30.86
CA ILE A 91 -5.06 22.68 -32.00
C ILE A 91 -5.52 21.68 -33.08
N ASN A 92 -6.08 20.53 -32.69
CA ASN A 92 -6.51 19.48 -33.63
C ASN A 92 -7.62 19.90 -34.60
N LEU A 93 -8.33 21.01 -34.33
CA LEU A 93 -9.35 21.57 -35.23
C LEU A 93 -8.77 22.23 -36.50
N SER A 94 -7.45 22.42 -36.58
CA SER A 94 -6.80 23.15 -37.68
C SER A 94 -6.33 22.26 -38.85
N ASP A 95 -6.03 20.98 -38.63
CA ASP A 95 -5.27 20.13 -39.58
C ASP A 95 -5.87 19.97 -41.02
N PRO A 96 -7.21 19.84 -41.21
CA PRO A 96 -7.80 19.77 -42.55
C PRO A 96 -7.59 21.06 -43.39
N GLN A 97 -7.36 22.20 -42.73
CA GLN A 97 -7.19 23.49 -43.40
C GLN A 97 -5.77 23.65 -43.96
N TYR A 98 -4.77 22.95 -43.40
CA TYR A 98 -3.39 22.99 -43.91
C TYR A 98 -3.26 22.36 -45.29
N SER A 99 -3.86 21.19 -45.48
CA SER A 99 -3.88 20.49 -46.77
C SER A 99 -4.61 21.31 -47.84
N ALA A 100 -5.70 21.98 -47.46
CA ALA A 100 -6.43 22.89 -48.34
C ALA A 100 -5.59 24.11 -48.74
N LEU A 101 -4.86 24.73 -47.80
CA LEU A 101 -3.93 25.83 -48.08
C LEU A 101 -2.80 25.43 -49.02
N HIS A 102 -2.29 24.20 -48.87
CA HIS A 102 -1.24 23.68 -49.73
C HIS A 102 -1.71 23.49 -51.18
N GLN A 103 -2.95 23.04 -51.38
CA GLN A 103 -3.59 22.97 -52.70
C GLN A 103 -3.89 24.36 -53.26
N GLU A 104 -4.37 25.29 -52.45
CA GLU A 104 -4.65 26.68 -52.85
C GLU A 104 -3.38 27.38 -53.35
N ARG A 105 -2.23 27.14 -52.71
CA ARG A 105 -0.91 27.62 -53.15
C ARG A 105 -0.51 27.04 -54.50
N GLU A 106 -0.73 25.76 -54.71
CA GLU A 106 -0.35 25.06 -55.95
C GLU A 106 -1.17 25.58 -57.14
N VAL A 107 -2.48 25.79 -56.94
CA VAL A 107 -3.36 26.42 -57.94
C VAL A 107 -2.93 27.86 -58.24
N ALA A 108 -2.61 28.66 -57.20
CA ALA A 108 -2.17 30.05 -57.37
C ALA A 108 -0.81 30.19 -58.09
N LEU A 109 0.06 29.17 -58.01
CA LEU A 109 1.33 29.12 -58.73
C LEU A 109 1.17 28.75 -60.21
N GLU A 110 0.14 27.97 -60.56
CA GLU A 110 -0.16 27.60 -61.94
C GLU A 110 -0.86 28.74 -62.71
N ASP A 111 -1.63 29.59 -62.04
CA ASP A 111 -2.40 30.69 -62.65
C ASP A 111 -1.51 31.94 -62.88
N LYS A 112 -0.78 31.95 -64.01
CA LYS A 112 0.19 33.00 -64.38
C LYS A 112 -0.46 34.30 -64.89
N LEU A 113 -1.17 35.03 -64.04
CA LEU A 113 -1.57 36.43 -64.28
C LEU A 113 -1.01 37.31 -63.15
N GLY A 114 -0.42 38.44 -63.50
CA GLY A 114 0.47 39.27 -62.65
C GLY A 114 -0.14 39.95 -61.41
N GLU A 115 -1.22 39.42 -60.83
CA GLU A 115 -1.82 39.78 -59.53
C GLU A 115 -1.45 38.76 -58.41
N SER A 116 -0.58 37.78 -58.73
CA SER A 116 -0.32 36.56 -57.96
C SER A 116 0.56 36.72 -56.70
N GLU A 117 1.39 37.77 -56.59
CA GLU A 117 2.40 37.87 -55.53
C GLU A 117 1.79 38.11 -54.13
N GLU A 118 0.80 39.00 -54.01
CA GLU A 118 0.08 39.27 -52.75
C GLU A 118 -0.73 38.04 -52.27
N ILE A 119 -1.30 37.27 -53.22
CA ILE A 119 -2.05 36.04 -52.92
C ILE A 119 -1.09 34.95 -52.41
N LEU A 120 0.07 34.80 -53.05
CA LEU A 120 1.09 33.84 -52.62
C LEU A 120 1.68 34.22 -51.26
N GLU A 121 1.95 35.50 -50.99
CA GLU A 121 2.37 35.97 -49.67
C GLU A 121 1.31 35.70 -48.59
N SER A 122 0.03 35.92 -48.90
CA SER A 122 -1.09 35.63 -47.99
C SER A 122 -1.23 34.15 -47.68
N ILE A 123 -1.13 33.26 -48.69
CA ILE A 123 -1.18 31.82 -48.49
C ILE A 123 0.06 31.33 -47.71
N GLN A 124 1.24 31.86 -48.03
CA GLN A 124 2.48 31.54 -47.31
C GLN A 124 2.39 31.96 -45.83
N ALA A 125 1.89 33.17 -45.54
CA ALA A 125 1.69 33.63 -44.17
C ALA A 125 0.72 32.73 -43.38
N ARG A 126 -0.34 32.23 -44.02
CA ARG A 126 -1.28 31.27 -43.40
C ARG A 126 -0.63 29.90 -43.18
N MET A 127 0.18 29.41 -44.12
CA MET A 127 0.94 28.16 -43.94
C MET A 127 2.00 28.25 -42.84
N ASP A 128 2.68 29.39 -42.71
CA ASP A 128 3.68 29.61 -41.66
C ASP A 128 3.05 29.59 -40.26
N VAL A 129 1.85 30.16 -40.09
CA VAL A 129 1.05 30.05 -38.86
C VAL A 129 0.74 28.59 -38.53
N PHE A 130 0.42 27.79 -39.54
CA PHE A 130 0.16 26.36 -39.37
C PHE A 130 1.37 25.56 -38.92
N LEU A 131 2.55 25.82 -39.49
CA LEU A 131 3.80 25.15 -39.10
C LEU A 131 4.21 25.47 -37.65
N LEU A 132 3.91 26.71 -37.20
CA LEU A 132 4.07 27.11 -35.80
C LEU A 132 3.11 26.33 -34.88
N ASP A 133 1.85 26.14 -35.30
CA ASP A 133 0.88 25.34 -34.56
C ASP A 133 1.27 23.85 -34.50
N ASP A 134 1.83 23.28 -35.57
CA ASP A 134 2.31 21.89 -35.60
C ASP A 134 3.49 21.66 -34.64
N THR A 135 4.44 22.61 -34.59
CA THR A 135 5.54 22.59 -33.62
C THR A 135 5.03 22.68 -32.18
N ARG A 136 3.99 23.50 -31.96
CA ARG A 136 3.33 23.65 -30.66
C ARG A 136 2.57 22.37 -30.28
N ASN A 137 1.96 21.70 -31.25
CA ASN A 137 1.27 20.42 -31.07
C ASN A 137 2.25 19.32 -30.64
N TYR A 138 3.39 19.20 -31.33
CA TYR A 138 4.44 18.26 -30.96
C TYR A 138 4.95 18.49 -29.53
N ALA A 139 5.20 19.74 -29.15
CA ALA A 139 5.64 20.10 -27.80
C ALA A 139 4.59 19.71 -26.74
N LEU A 140 3.30 19.90 -27.03
CA LEU A 140 2.19 19.53 -26.17
C LEU A 140 2.06 18.00 -25.99
N HIS A 141 2.19 17.24 -27.08
CA HIS A 141 2.21 15.79 -27.01
C HIS A 141 3.37 15.28 -26.14
N HIS A 142 4.55 15.88 -26.28
CA HIS A 142 5.69 15.54 -25.44
C HIS A 142 5.48 15.90 -23.97
N GLU A 143 4.91 17.08 -23.69
CA GLU A 143 4.53 17.51 -22.32
C GLU A 143 3.53 16.53 -21.69
N ARG A 144 2.54 16.07 -22.48
CA ARG A 144 1.56 15.05 -22.07
C ARG A 144 2.23 13.72 -21.73
N GLU A 145 3.12 13.24 -22.58
CA GLU A 145 3.84 11.98 -22.37
C GLU A 145 4.62 12.00 -21.05
N ILE A 146 5.36 13.07 -20.79
CA ILE A 146 6.11 13.25 -19.54
C ILE A 146 5.16 13.23 -18.33
N ALA A 147 4.05 13.96 -18.40
CA ALA A 147 3.08 14.02 -17.30
C ALA A 147 2.38 12.69 -17.06
N VAL A 148 2.09 11.90 -18.11
CA VAL A 148 1.54 10.55 -18.00
C VAL A 148 2.54 9.58 -17.37
N GLU A 149 3.82 9.64 -17.76
CA GLU A 149 4.88 8.82 -17.15
C GLU A 149 5.03 9.14 -15.65
N GLU A 150 5.00 10.43 -15.28
CA GLU A 150 5.06 10.86 -13.88
C GLU A 150 3.83 10.40 -13.09
N GLN A 151 2.63 10.53 -13.67
CA GLN A 151 1.38 10.04 -13.06
C GLN A 151 1.43 8.54 -12.80
N GLN A 152 1.94 7.75 -13.76
CA GLN A 152 2.08 6.31 -13.61
C GLN A 152 3.07 5.97 -12.48
N CYS A 153 4.24 6.62 -12.45
CA CYS A 153 5.25 6.43 -11.41
C CYS A 153 4.69 6.72 -10.01
N LEU A 154 3.98 7.84 -9.84
CA LEU A 154 3.36 8.21 -8.57
C LEU A 154 2.21 7.27 -8.17
N SER A 155 1.46 6.74 -9.14
CA SER A 155 0.40 5.76 -8.89
C SER A 155 0.97 4.42 -8.39
N GLU A 156 2.09 3.99 -8.96
CA GLU A 156 2.84 2.82 -8.50
C GLU A 156 3.42 3.04 -7.09
N GLU A 157 4.00 4.22 -6.83
CA GLU A 157 4.48 4.60 -5.50
C GLU A 157 3.33 4.63 -4.47
N HIS A 158 2.19 5.22 -4.82
CA HIS A 158 1.00 5.26 -3.97
C HIS A 158 0.54 3.85 -3.59
N SER A 159 0.46 2.95 -4.57
CA SER A 159 0.08 1.56 -4.36
C SER A 159 1.07 0.82 -3.45
N SER A 160 2.37 1.06 -3.62
CA SER A 160 3.42 0.52 -2.77
C SER A 160 3.31 1.01 -1.32
N VAL A 161 3.07 2.32 -1.11
CA VAL A 161 2.87 2.90 0.22
C VAL A 161 1.66 2.29 0.92
N LEU A 162 0.53 2.16 0.22
CA LEU A 162 -0.68 1.52 0.77
C LEU A 162 -0.43 0.07 1.18
N ALA A 163 0.31 -0.69 0.37
CA ALA A 163 0.67 -2.07 0.69
C ALA A 163 1.55 -2.16 1.96
N GLU A 164 2.54 -1.29 2.09
CA GLU A 164 3.40 -1.24 3.28
C GLU A 164 2.64 -0.76 4.53
N MET A 165 1.67 0.14 4.39
CA MET A 165 0.78 0.54 5.48
C MET A 165 -0.08 -0.64 5.95
N ALA A 166 -0.72 -1.35 5.02
CA ALA A 166 -1.53 -2.52 5.33
C ALA A 166 -0.72 -3.62 6.02
N LYS A 167 0.50 -3.88 5.54
CA LYS A 167 1.43 -4.82 6.14
C LYS A 167 1.84 -4.38 7.56
N SER A 168 2.21 -3.12 7.74
CA SER A 168 2.62 -2.58 9.04
C SER A 168 1.47 -2.64 10.06
N LYS A 169 0.24 -2.32 9.63
CA LYS A 169 -0.97 -2.47 10.45
C LYS A 169 -1.21 -3.91 10.86
N LYS A 170 -1.15 -4.85 9.91
CA LYS A 170 -1.31 -6.28 10.21
C LYS A 170 -0.27 -6.80 11.21
N THR A 171 0.99 -6.36 11.08
CA THR A 171 2.04 -6.71 12.05
C THR A 171 1.73 -6.13 13.43
N SER A 172 1.30 -4.87 13.49
CA SER A 172 0.89 -4.22 14.75
C SER A 172 -0.27 -4.94 15.43
N ASP A 173 -1.30 -5.30 14.67
CA ASP A 173 -2.48 -6.00 15.21
C ASP A 173 -2.08 -7.37 15.76
N LYS A 174 -1.23 -8.11 15.03
CA LYS A 174 -0.71 -9.41 15.49
C LYS A 174 0.16 -9.28 16.73
N ALA A 175 1.02 -8.25 16.79
CA ALA A 175 1.84 -7.98 17.95
C ALA A 175 0.98 -7.68 19.19
N MET A 176 -0.10 -6.92 19.01
CA MET A 176 -1.04 -6.63 20.09
C MET A 176 -1.78 -7.90 20.55
N GLU A 177 -2.22 -8.76 19.62
CA GLU A 177 -2.85 -10.03 19.94
C GLU A 177 -1.92 -10.95 20.76
N SER A 178 -0.67 -11.13 20.31
CA SER A 178 0.31 -11.93 21.05
C SER A 178 0.65 -11.34 22.43
N ASN A 179 0.70 -10.01 22.55
CA ASN A 179 0.92 -9.37 23.85
C ASN A 179 -0.24 -9.65 24.82
N MET A 180 -1.49 -9.57 24.33
CA MET A 180 -2.68 -9.89 25.13
C MET A 180 -2.71 -11.36 25.55
N GLU A 181 -2.28 -12.29 24.71
CA GLU A 181 -2.13 -13.71 25.04
C GLU A 181 -1.12 -13.91 26.18
N ILE A 182 0.07 -13.30 26.07
CA ILE A 182 1.11 -13.41 27.11
C ILE A 182 0.62 -12.80 28.43
N LEU A 183 -0.08 -11.67 28.39
CA LEU A 183 -0.68 -11.08 29.60
C LEU A 183 -1.72 -12.01 30.23
N GLY A 184 -2.51 -12.72 29.43
CA GLY A 184 -3.43 -13.74 29.89
C GLY A 184 -2.70 -14.90 30.59
N GLU A 185 -1.66 -15.45 29.97
CA GLU A 185 -0.83 -16.51 30.53
C GLU A 185 -0.18 -16.09 31.87
N ARG A 186 0.34 -14.86 31.95
CA ARG A 186 0.89 -14.30 33.19
C ARG A 186 -0.16 -14.22 34.29
N HIS A 187 -1.37 -13.78 33.97
CA HIS A 187 -2.45 -13.71 34.95
C HIS A 187 -2.86 -15.10 35.46
N GLU A 188 -2.88 -16.12 34.59
CA GLU A 188 -3.12 -17.51 35.01
C GLU A 188 -2.03 -18.02 35.94
N LEU A 189 -0.77 -17.70 35.65
CA LEU A 189 0.38 -18.05 36.49
C LEU A 189 0.36 -17.33 37.85
N GLU A 190 -0.05 -16.06 37.89
CA GLU A 190 -0.26 -15.33 39.15
C GLU A 190 -1.30 -16.03 40.03
N TRP A 191 -2.43 -16.41 39.45
CA TRP A 191 -3.48 -17.12 40.19
C TRP A 191 -3.01 -18.50 40.65
N PHE A 192 -2.28 -19.22 39.79
CA PHE A 192 -1.70 -20.51 40.10
C PHE A 192 -0.68 -20.44 41.24
N GLY A 193 0.22 -19.45 41.22
CA GLY A 193 1.19 -19.20 42.30
C GLY A 193 0.51 -18.98 43.65
N ARG A 194 -0.56 -18.17 43.68
CA ARG A 194 -1.34 -17.97 44.91
C ARG A 194 -1.90 -19.26 45.45
N ILE A 195 -2.31 -20.20 44.61
CA ILE A 195 -2.80 -21.51 45.05
C ILE A 195 -1.69 -22.34 45.65
N LEU A 196 -0.51 -22.35 45.02
CA LEU A 196 0.66 -23.06 45.54
C LEU A 196 1.04 -22.54 46.92
N ASP A 197 1.05 -21.22 47.12
CA ASP A 197 1.33 -20.59 48.42
C ASP A 197 0.34 -21.01 49.53
N HIS A 198 -0.90 -21.37 49.16
CA HIS A 198 -1.90 -21.86 50.11
C HIS A 198 -1.77 -23.36 50.42
N ILE A 199 -1.20 -24.15 49.49
CA ILE A 199 -1.07 -25.60 49.62
C ILE A 199 0.26 -25.97 50.29
N GLU A 200 1.32 -25.23 49.98
CA GLU A 200 2.66 -25.44 50.51
C GLU A 200 3.19 -24.10 51.08
N PRO A 201 2.63 -23.64 52.22
CA PRO A 201 3.10 -22.41 52.86
C PRO A 201 4.57 -22.58 53.26
N SER A 202 5.37 -21.57 52.91
CA SER A 202 6.81 -21.48 53.19
C SER A 202 7.16 -21.66 54.66
#